data_AF-A0A7K3M654-F1
#
_entry.id   AF-A0A7K3M654-F1
#
_cell.length_a   1.000
_cell.length_b   1.000
_cell.length_c   1.000
_cell.angle_alpha   90.00
_cell.angle_beta   90.00
_cell.angle_gamma   90.00
#
_symmetry.space_group_name_H-M   'P 1'
#
loop_
_entity.id
_entity.type
_entity.pdbx_description
1 polymer ?
#
loop_
_entity_poly.entity_id
_entity_poly.type
_entity_poly.pdbx_seq_one_letter_code
_entity_poly.pdbx_strand_id
1 'polypeptide(L)'
;MTMPHPEMEWPLLDEATARARSDELAELAAGYGITNLRFASPGRLLGHVAPDRDLMDVAAFELAAVELLRAEVRLYSDGVLAKPHVSPDLLSARPL
;
A
#
# COMPACT_ATOMS: atom_id res chain seq x y z
N MET A 1 -18.77 20.95 25.27
CA MET A 1 -19.28 20.64 23.91
C MET A 1 -18.18 19.94 23.17
N THR A 2 -18.30 18.62 23.03
CA THR A 2 -17.36 17.80 22.26
C THR A 2 -17.60 18.11 20.78
N MET A 3 -16.63 18.76 20.13
CA MET A 3 -16.63 18.89 18.67
C MET A 3 -16.59 17.47 18.08
N PRO A 4 -17.46 17.10 17.13
CA PRO A 4 -17.23 15.88 16.37
C PRO A 4 -15.91 16.08 15.61
N HIS A 5 -14.90 15.30 15.93
CA HIS A 5 -13.80 15.11 14.99
C HIS A 5 -14.45 14.46 13.77
N PRO A 6 -14.43 15.09 12.57
CA PRO A 6 -14.76 14.32 11.39
C PRO A 6 -13.75 13.18 11.35
N GLU A 7 -14.23 11.95 11.49
CA GLU A 7 -13.47 10.78 11.07
C GLU A 7 -13.16 11.08 9.59
N MET A 8 -11.93 11.51 9.29
CA MET A 8 -11.49 11.69 7.91
C MET A 8 -11.41 10.29 7.32
N GLU A 9 -12.55 9.79 6.85
CA GLU A 9 -12.62 8.61 6.01
C GLU A 9 -11.93 8.98 4.70
N TRP A 10 -10.67 8.57 4.57
CA TRP A 10 -9.95 8.73 3.32
C TRP A 10 -10.60 7.79 2.28
N PRO A 11 -10.71 8.21 1.00
CA PRO A 11 -11.14 7.28 -0.04
C PRO A 11 -10.13 6.13 -0.15
N LEU A 12 -10.57 4.96 -0.64
CA LEU A 12 -9.62 3.92 -1.04
C LEU A 12 -8.72 4.45 -2.16
N LEU A 13 -7.43 4.12 -2.11
CA LEU A 13 -6.49 4.44 -3.19
C LEU A 13 -6.99 3.85 -4.53
N ASP A 14 -7.39 4.70 -5.47
CA ASP A 14 -7.73 4.28 -6.82
C ASP A 14 -6.49 4.11 -7.70
N GLU A 15 -6.66 3.45 -8.85
CA GLU A 15 -5.54 3.18 -9.75
C GLU A 15 -4.97 4.45 -10.38
N ALA A 16 -5.80 5.43 -10.76
CA ALA A 16 -5.32 6.64 -11.41
C ALA A 16 -4.42 7.44 -10.46
N THR A 17 -4.81 7.56 -9.19
CA THR A 17 -4.02 8.20 -8.14
C THR A 17 -2.73 7.43 -7.87
N ALA A 18 -2.79 6.10 -7.76
CA ALA A 18 -1.59 5.27 -7.55
C ALA A 18 -0.58 5.41 -8.70
N ARG A 19 -1.07 5.51 -9.94
CA ARG A 19 -0.24 5.67 -11.14
C ARG A 19 0.37 7.07 -11.23
N ALA A 20 -0.43 8.10 -10.95
CA ALA A 20 0.01 9.48 -10.99
C ALA A 20 1.09 9.79 -9.94
N ARG A 21 1.12 9.04 -8.84
CA ARG A 21 2.05 9.20 -7.71
C ARG A 21 3.02 8.02 -7.58
N SER A 22 3.21 7.25 -8.66
CA SER A 22 4.00 6.00 -8.66
C SER A 22 5.45 6.21 -8.24
N ASP A 23 6.13 7.23 -8.77
CA ASP A 23 7.52 7.55 -8.41
C ASP A 23 7.66 7.90 -6.92
N GLU A 24 6.76 8.73 -6.39
CA GLU A 24 6.77 9.13 -4.97
C GLU A 24 6.43 7.95 -4.05
N LEU A 25 5.53 7.06 -4.47
CA LEU A 25 5.24 5.83 -3.75
C LEU A 25 6.44 4.89 -3.76
N ALA A 26 7.16 4.78 -4.87
CA ALA A 26 8.35 3.95 -4.98
C ALA A 26 9.49 4.48 -4.11
N GLU A 27 9.72 5.80 -4.10
CA GLU A 27 10.71 6.44 -3.24
C GLU A 27 10.37 6.25 -1.76
N LEU A 28 9.10 6.47 -1.40
CA LEU A 28 8.62 6.26 -0.04
C LEU A 28 8.82 4.79 0.38
N ALA A 29 8.38 3.84 -0.44
CA ALA A 29 8.51 2.40 -0.18
C ALA A 29 9.97 1.97 0.00
N ALA A 30 10.88 2.48 -0.84
CA ALA A 30 12.31 2.18 -0.73
C ALA A 30 12.87 2.59 0.65
N GLY A 31 12.41 3.70 1.23
CA GLY A 31 12.77 4.13 2.59
C GLY A 31 12.41 3.12 3.69
N TYR A 32 11.40 2.27 3.45
CA TYR A 32 10.95 1.20 4.34
C TYR A 32 11.44 -0.19 3.92
N GLY A 33 12.36 -0.28 2.95
CA GLY A 33 12.85 -1.57 2.44
C GLY A 33 11.82 -2.34 1.59
N ILE A 34 10.85 -1.62 1.00
CA ILE A 34 9.83 -2.18 0.11
C ILE A 34 10.18 -1.84 -1.33
N THR A 35 10.09 -2.81 -2.23
CA THR A 35 10.40 -2.66 -3.66
C THR A 35 9.37 -3.36 -4.53
N ASN A 36 9.46 -3.21 -5.86
CA ASN A 36 8.58 -3.88 -6.83
C ASN A 36 7.08 -3.66 -6.56
N LEU A 37 6.69 -2.42 -6.22
CA LEU A 37 5.30 -2.07 -5.96
C LEU A 37 4.41 -2.39 -7.16
N ARG A 38 3.21 -2.88 -6.87
CA ARG A 38 2.17 -3.20 -7.84
C ARG A 38 0.82 -2.77 -7.30
N PHE A 39 -0.04 -2.28 -8.19
CA PHE A 39 -1.43 -2.01 -7.88
C PHE A 39 -2.25 -3.29 -8.08
N ALA A 40 -2.96 -3.73 -7.04
CA ALA A 40 -3.83 -4.89 -7.10
C ALA A 40 -5.29 -4.50 -7.33
N SER A 41 -5.84 -3.71 -6.41
CA SER A 41 -7.22 -3.21 -6.45
C SER A 41 -7.32 -1.93 -5.62
N PRO A 42 -8.48 -1.23 -5.60
CA PRO A 42 -8.65 -0.07 -4.75
C PRO A 42 -8.22 -0.33 -3.29
N GLY A 43 -7.36 0.54 -2.78
CA GLY A 43 -6.78 0.46 -1.44
C GLY A 43 -5.74 -0.63 -1.21
N ARG A 44 -5.35 -1.41 -2.23
CA ARG A 44 -4.49 -2.59 -2.06
C ARG A 44 -3.29 -2.55 -3.00
N LEU A 45 -2.12 -2.53 -2.40
CA LEU A 45 -0.82 -2.65 -3.05
C LEU A 45 -0.19 -4.00 -2.75
N LEU A 46 0.63 -4.47 -3.68
CA LEU A 46 1.51 -5.61 -3.49
C LEU A 46 2.96 -5.13 -3.65
N GLY A 47 3.87 -5.58 -2.80
CA GLY A 47 5.29 -5.23 -2.89
C GLY A 47 6.19 -6.32 -2.35
N HIS A 48 7.45 -6.29 -2.75
CA HIS A 48 8.49 -7.11 -2.14
C HIS A 48 8.98 -6.43 -0.86
N VAL A 49 8.94 -7.14 0.25
CA VAL A 49 9.42 -6.66 1.56
C VAL A 49 10.76 -7.31 1.83
N ALA A 50 11.79 -6.52 2.12
CA ALA A 50 13.13 -7.04 2.37
C ALA A 50 13.15 -7.99 3.58
N PRO A 51 14.01 -9.03 3.60
CA PRO A 51 14.00 -10.08 4.63
C PRO A 51 14.28 -9.60 6.05
N ASP A 52 14.92 -8.45 6.20
CA ASP A 52 15.24 -7.78 7.46
C ASP A 52 14.13 -6.86 7.97
N ARG A 53 13.01 -6.76 7.23
CA ARG A 53 11.86 -5.92 7.55
C ARG A 53 10.71 -6.73 8.13
N ASP A 54 9.92 -6.06 8.97
CA ASP A 54 8.82 -6.69 9.68
C ASP A 54 7.47 -5.97 9.48
N LEU A 55 6.48 -6.41 10.24
CA LEU A 55 5.11 -5.87 10.20
C LEU A 55 5.05 -4.39 10.62
N MET A 56 5.98 -3.92 11.46
CA MET A 56 6.05 -2.51 11.86
C MET A 56 6.59 -1.64 10.75
N ASP A 57 7.59 -2.10 9.98
CA ASP A 57 8.04 -1.39 8.78
C ASP A 57 6.90 -1.25 7.75
N VAL A 58 6.15 -2.34 7.53
CA VAL A 58 4.98 -2.34 6.63
C VAL A 58 3.90 -1.38 7.13
N ALA A 59 3.55 -1.41 8.41
CA ALA A 59 2.56 -0.51 8.99
C ALA A 59 2.99 0.96 8.94
N ALA A 60 4.29 1.23 9.14
CA ALA A 60 4.85 2.58 9.02
C ALA A 60 4.78 3.10 7.58
N PHE A 61 5.07 2.25 6.60
CA PHE A 61 4.85 2.57 5.19
C PHE A 61 3.38 2.85 4.89
N GLU A 62 2.46 1.98 5.32
CA GLU A 62 1.02 2.18 5.10
C GLU A 62 0.56 3.55 5.63
N LEU A 63 0.97 3.91 6.85
CA LEU A 63 0.65 5.21 7.45
C LEU A 63 1.21 6.38 6.64
N ALA A 64 2.49 6.29 6.24
CA ALA A 64 3.12 7.35 5.45
C ALA A 64 2.49 7.47 4.05
N ALA A 65 2.09 6.36 3.44
CA ALA A 65 1.40 6.33 2.16
C ALA A 65 0.00 6.96 2.25
N VAL A 66 -0.73 6.72 3.35
CA VAL A 66 -2.03 7.38 3.59
C VAL A 66 -1.87 8.89 3.68
N GLU A 67 -0.85 9.38 4.38
CA GLU A 67 -0.57 10.82 4.47
C GLU A 67 -0.15 11.43 3.14
N LEU A 68 0.67 10.72 2.36
CA LEU A 68 1.13 11.14 1.03
C LEU A 68 -0.03 11.23 0.02
N LEU A 69 -0.88 10.21 0.01
CA LEU A 69 -1.92 10.02 -1.02
C LEU A 69 -3.26 10.61 -0.62
N ARG A 70 -3.46 10.87 0.68
CA ARG A 70 -4.78 11.21 1.24
C ARG A 70 -5.82 10.14 0.88
N ALA A 71 -5.40 8.88 0.93
CA ALA A 71 -6.18 7.71 0.53
C ALA A 71 -5.80 6.49 1.40
N GLU A 72 -6.77 5.62 1.71
CA GLU A 72 -6.51 4.38 2.42
C GLU A 72 -5.68 3.41 1.58
N VAL A 73 -4.64 2.83 2.18
CA VAL A 73 -3.72 1.90 1.55
C VAL A 73 -3.39 0.74 2.49
N ARG A 74 -3.39 -0.47 1.93
CA ARG A 74 -2.85 -1.69 2.52
C ARG A 74 -1.78 -2.29 1.63
N LEU A 75 -0.66 -2.69 2.22
CA LEU A 75 0.42 -3.38 1.53
C LEU A 75 0.40 -4.87 1.85
N TYR A 76 0.40 -5.67 0.79
CA TYR A 76 0.63 -7.10 0.88
C TYR A 76 2.05 -7.42 0.41
N SER A 77 2.77 -8.24 1.17
CA SER A 77 4.04 -8.80 0.72
C SER A 77 3.79 -9.80 -0.42
N ASP A 78 4.66 -9.80 -1.43
CA ASP A 78 4.74 -10.81 -2.49
C ASP A 78 4.82 -12.25 -1.99
N GLY A 79 5.32 -12.49 -0.77
CA GLY A 79 5.27 -13.80 -0.10
C GLY A 79 3.83 -14.34 0.09
N VAL A 80 2.81 -13.47 0.06
CA VAL A 80 1.40 -13.90 0.08
C VAL A 80 1.01 -14.67 -1.17
N LEU A 81 1.68 -14.45 -2.30
CA LEU A 81 1.36 -15.11 -3.57
C LEU A 81 1.66 -16.62 -3.54
N ALA A 82 2.54 -17.06 -2.64
CA ALA A 82 2.84 -18.48 -2.45
C ALA A 82 1.80 -19.19 -1.56
N LYS A 83 0.85 -18.48 -0.95
CA LYS A 83 -0.14 -19.05 -0.04
C LYS A 83 -1.36 -19.61 -0.79
N PRO A 84 -1.96 -20.71 -0.29
CA PRO A 84 -3.21 -21.21 -0.85
C PRO A 84 -4.33 -20.19 -0.65
N HIS A 85 -5.27 -20.15 -1.60
CA HIS A 85 -6.44 -19.26 -1.57
C HIS A 85 -6.12 -17.76 -1.53
N VAL A 86 -4.97 -17.34 -2.08
CA VAL A 86 -4.67 -15.93 -2.28
C VAL A 86 -5.75 -15.27 -3.15
N SER A 87 -6.11 -14.04 -2.78
CA SER A 87 -7.16 -13.30 -3.47
C SER A 87 -6.78 -13.05 -4.95
N PRO A 88 -7.71 -13.23 -5.91
CA PRO A 88 -7.41 -13.11 -7.34
C PRO A 88 -6.82 -11.76 -7.76
N ASP A 89 -7.21 -10.67 -7.09
CA ASP A 89 -6.72 -9.33 -7.40
C ASP A 89 -5.22 -9.18 -7.16
N LEU A 90 -4.68 -9.82 -6.10
CA LEU A 90 -3.25 -9.82 -5.80
C LEU A 90 -2.46 -10.60 -6.86
N LEU A 91 -3.04 -11.67 -7.43
CA LEU A 91 -2.45 -12.42 -8.53
C LEU A 91 -2.40 -11.61 -9.82
N SER A 92 -3.40 -10.75 -10.04
CA SER A 92 -3.48 -9.85 -11.19
C SER A 92 -2.78 -8.50 -10.99
N ALA A 93 -2.08 -8.31 -9.87
CA ALA A 93 -1.48 -7.02 -9.53
C ALA A 93 -0.44 -6.57 -10.57
N ARG A 94 -0.55 -5.32 -11.02
CA ARG A 94 0.26 -4.76 -12.10
C ARG A 94 1.34 -3.83 -11.55
N PRO A 95 2.61 -3.93 -12.02
CA PRO A 95 3.70 -3.06 -11.58
C PRO A 95 3.28 -1.61 -11.58
N LEU A 96 3.59 -0.85 -10.52
CA LEU A 96 3.35 0.59 -10.42
C LEU A 96 4.39 1.39 -11.21
#